data_AF-A0A9C7S8N0-F1
#
_entry.id   AF-A0A9C7S8N0-F1
#
_cell.length_a   1.000
_cell.length_b   1.000
_cell.length_c   1.000
_cell.angle_alpha   90.00
_cell.angle_beta   90.00
_cell.angle_gamma   90.00
#
_symmetry.space_group_name_H-M   'P 1'
#
loop_
_entity.id
_entity.type
_entity.pdbx_description
1 polymer ?
#
loop_
_entity_poly.entity_id
_entity_poly.type
_entity_poly.pdbx_seq_one_letter_code
_entity_poly.pdbx_strand_id
1 'polypeptide(L)' 'MKLAIQINEGPYQHQASDSAYQFTRAALAKGHEIFRVFLYNDGVNNATRLAVPPQDDRNIT' A
#
# COMPACT_ATOMS: atom_id res chain seq x y z
N MET A 1 -3.31 -15.99 10.55
CA MET A 1 -2.57 -15.06 11.43
C MET A 1 -3.22 -13.69 11.35
N LYS A 2 -2.95 -12.80 12.31
CA LYS A 2 -3.37 -11.39 12.30
C LYS A 2 -2.15 -10.50 12.09
N LEU A 3 -2.16 -9.70 11.03
CA LEU A 3 -1.00 -8.94 10.56
C LEU A 3 -1.29 -7.43 10.62
N ALA A 4 -0.26 -6.63 10.91
CA ALA A 4 -0.27 -5.18 10.74
C ALA A 4 0.79 -4.80 9.71
N ILE A 5 0.43 -3.94 8.77
CA ILE A 5 1.30 -3.53 7.65
C ILE A 5 1.67 -2.07 7.85
N GLN A 6 2.96 -1.74 7.81
CA GLN A 6 3.45 -0.36 7.87
C GLN A 6 4.11 0.01 6.55
N ILE A 7 3.74 1.16 5.99
CA ILE A 7 4.29 1.70 4.75
C ILE A 7 4.96 3.02 5.08
N ASN A 8 6.27 3.11 4.84
CA ASN A 8 7.09 4.27 5.19
C ASN A 8 7.39 5.19 3.99
N GLU A 9 7.15 4.72 2.76
CA GLU A 9 7.57 5.40 1.54
C GLU A 9 6.37 5.88 0.72
N GLY A 10 6.55 7.01 0.03
CA GLY A 10 5.54 7.56 -0.86
C GLY A 10 5.30 6.68 -2.10
N PRO A 11 4.11 6.79 -2.72
CA PRO A 11 3.77 6.07 -3.94
C PRO A 11 4.65 6.54 -5.11
N TYR A 12 4.85 5.66 -6.11
CA TYR A 12 5.56 5.91 -7.37
C TYR A 12 7.07 6.20 -7.30
N GLN A 13 7.60 6.66 -6.15
CA GLN A 13 9.04 6.87 -5.95
C GLN A 13 9.77 5.59 -5.52
N HIS A 14 9.12 4.78 -4.68
CA HIS A 14 9.65 3.50 -4.20
C HIS A 14 8.59 2.39 -4.33
N GLN A 15 9.04 1.15 -4.46
CA GLN A 15 8.15 -0.02 -4.64
C GLN A 15 7.46 -0.47 -3.32
N ALA A 16 7.63 0.26 -2.21
CA ALA A 16 7.14 -0.17 -0.91
C ALA A 16 5.61 -0.31 -0.89
N SER A 17 4.89 0.66 -1.47
CA SER A 17 3.43 0.66 -1.56
C SER A 17 2.89 -0.49 -2.40
N ASP A 18 3.48 -0.73 -3.56
CA ASP A 18 3.12 -1.87 -4.41
C ASP A 18 3.37 -3.20 -3.71
N SER A 19 4.52 -3.34 -3.06
CA SER A 19 4.90 -4.56 -2.35
C SER A 19 3.94 -4.83 -1.20
N ALA A 20 3.60 -3.78 -0.42
CA ALA A 20 2.63 -3.84 0.65
C ALA A 20 1.23 -4.21 0.12
N TYR A 21 0.79 -3.63 -0.99
CA TYR A 21 -0.49 -3.96 -1.62
C TYR A 21 -0.56 -5.43 -2.05
N GLN A 22 0.45 -5.91 -2.78
CA GLN A 22 0.51 -7.29 -3.25
C GLN A 22 0.61 -8.30 -2.11
N PHE A 23 1.42 -8.00 -1.08
CA PHE A 23 1.53 -8.81 0.13
C PHE A 23 0.20 -8.90 0.87
N THR A 24 -0.45 -7.75 1.10
CA THR A 24 -1.75 -7.67 1.80
C THR A 24 -2.79 -8.50 1.06
N ARG A 25 -2.86 -8.37 -0.27
CA ARG A 25 -3.78 -9.15 -1.12
C ARG A 25 -3.51 -10.66 -1.03
N ALA A 26 -2.25 -11.07 -1.12
CA ALA A 26 -1.88 -12.49 -1.00
C ALA A 26 -2.14 -13.05 0.41
N ALA A 27 -1.89 -12.26 1.46
CA ALA A 27 -2.16 -12.65 2.85
C ALA A 27 -3.66 -12.84 3.10
N LEU A 28 -4.49 -11.91 2.61
CA LEU A 28 -5.95 -12.04 2.67
C LEU A 28 -6.43 -13.29 1.92
N ALA A 29 -5.90 -13.54 0.72
CA ALA A 29 -6.24 -14.75 -0.07
C ALA A 29 -5.85 -16.06 0.65
N LYS A 30 -4.82 -16.04 1.49
CA LYS A 30 -4.41 -17.17 2.35
C LYS A 30 -5.19 -17.27 3.67
N GLY A 31 -6.24 -16.47 3.86
CA GLY A 31 -7.07 -16.49 5.07
C GLY A 31 -6.42 -15.83 6.28
N HIS A 32 -5.46 -14.93 6.08
CA HIS A 32 -4.94 -14.08 7.17
C HIS A 32 -5.83 -12.84 7.34
N GLU A 33 -5.88 -12.33 8.58
CA GLU A 33 -6.54 -11.08 8.90
C GLU A 33 -5.52 -9.94 8.83
N ILE A 34 -5.89 -8.82 8.19
CA ILE A 34 -5.11 -7.58 8.25
C ILE A 34 -5.77 -6.68 9.27
N PHE A 35 -5.16 -6.56 10.44
CA PHE A 35 -5.65 -5.70 11.52
C PHE A 35 -5.64 -4.22 11.13
N ARG A 36 -4.57 -3.79 10.45
CA ARG A 36 -4.36 -2.40 10.08
C ARG A 36 -3.31 -2.28 8.98
N VAL A 37 -3.53 -1.32 8.09
CA VAL A 37 -2.47 -0.70 7.27
C VAL A 37 -2.19 0.67 7.86
N PHE A 38 -0.93 0.94 8.20
CA PHE A 38 -0.49 2.19 8.83
C PHE A 38 0.49 2.90 7.89
N LEU A 39 0.15 4.13 7.53
CA LEU A 39 0.99 4.97 6.68
C LEU A 39 1.81 5.90 7.58
N TYR A 40 3.13 5.92 7.39
CA TYR A 40 4.05 6.73 8.18
C TYR A 40 5.17 7.31 7.31
N ASN A 41 5.88 8.34 7.77
CA ASN A 41 6.86 9.10 6.97
C ASN A 41 6.25 9.52 5.61
N ASP A 42 6.98 9.35 4.49
CA ASP A 42 6.48 9.66 3.15
C ASP A 42 5.30 8.76 2.73
N GLY A 43 5.10 7.64 3.45
CA GLY A 43 3.98 6.72 3.27
C GLY A 43 2.60 7.38 3.39
N VAL A 44 2.47 8.50 4.12
CA VAL A 44 1.19 9.24 4.22
C VAL A 44 0.70 9.76 2.88
N ASN A 45 1.60 9.96 1.90
CA ASN A 45 1.23 10.40 0.56
C ASN A 45 0.43 9.36 -0.23
N ASN A 46 0.40 8.09 0.20
CA ASN A 46 -0.45 7.05 -0.38
C ASN A 46 -1.96 7.27 -0.13
N ALA A 47 -2.35 8.25 0.69
CA ALA A 47 -3.75 8.55 0.98
C ALA A 47 -4.29 9.78 0.22
N THR A 48 -3.51 10.37 -0.69
CA THR A 48 -3.93 11.56 -1.43
C THR A 48 -4.98 11.21 -2.48
N ARG A 49 -6.03 12.04 -2.56
CA ARG A 49 -7.07 11.92 -3.62
C ARG A 49 -6.75 12.75 -4.87
N LEU A 50 -5.58 13.37 -4.90
CA LEU A 50 -5.17 14.30 -5.97
C LEU A 50 -4.19 13.66 -6.97
N ALA A 51 -3.87 12.37 -6.80
CA ALA A 51 -2.99 11.67 -7.71
C ALA A 51 -3.65 11.48 -9.09
N VAL A 52 -2.90 11.79 -10.14
CA VAL A 52 -3.29 11.58 -11.54
C VAL A 52 -2.16 10.81 -12.24
N PRO A 53 -1.98 9.52 -11.92
CA PRO A 53 -0.95 8.71 -12.57
C PRO A 53 -1.25 8.54 -14.08
N PRO A 54 -0.25 8.18 -14.90
CA PRO A 54 -0.47 7.75 -16.28
C PRO A 54 -1.56 6.67 -16.36
N GLN A 55 -2.37 6.70 -17.43
CA GLN A 55 -3.55 5.83 -17.57
C GLN A 55 -3.20 4.33 -17.66
N ASP A 56 -1.98 4.03 -18.09
CA ASP A 56 -1.41 2.69 -18.22
C ASP A 56 -0.63 2.24 -16.98
N ASP A 57 -0.53 3.07 -15.94
CA ASP A 57 0.11 2.73 -14.68
C ASP A 57 -0.91 2.32 -13.60
N ARG A 58 -0.39 1.83 -12.49
CA ARG A 58 -1.15 1.35 -11.34
C ARG A 58 -1.74 2.52 -10.57
N ASN A 59 -2.98 2.39 -10.13
CA ASN A 59 -3.61 3.32 -9.20
C ASN A 59 -3.45 2.79 -7.76
N ILE A 60 -2.43 3.27 -7.05
CA ILE A 60 -2.02 2.82 -5.70
C ILE A 60 -2.19 3.92 -4.63
N THR A 61 -2.95 4.97 -4.95
CA THR A 61 -3.27 6.13 -4.12
C THR A 61 -4.76 6.29 -3.93
#